data_AF-A0A163IPW8-F1
#
_entry.id   AF-A0A163IPW8-F1
#
_cell.length_a   1.000
_cell.length_b   1.000
_cell.length_c   1.000
_cell.angle_alpha   90.00
_cell.angle_beta   90.00
_cell.angle_gamma   90.00
#
_symmetry.space_group_name_H-M   'P 1'
#
loop_
_entity.id
_entity.type
_entity.pdbx_description
1 polymer ?
#
loop_
_entity_poly.entity_id
_entity_poly.type
_entity_poly.pdbx_seq_one_letter_code
_entity_poly.pdbx_strand_id
1 'polypeptide(L)'
;RVQYNIADTLKPKVDETVKKWLDQGIITRVPSNVDNRWNSPLTLAPKKDSSGKYTDKRPCLDPRHINRYLKEDQFPLPKISEIFVKLKDAVVYTTLDLTNAFHRFPIHPPHQHKTAFTSVDGMQYMFKGCPFGLKPISSKFQRVMTTLFSKEPFHNFVATFVDDIVIYSTHYEIHAKHTKMVIDELSNVNLTLNPKKCHFAQKKIYLLGFCVEAHGKTSLDPRKVTNTQEWPVPTTGKHIQQFLGLVNYFRAYVPLMATLTAPLDSLRNHEGKLGSKWTDLQQKAFENIKEALIQAPYLNAPRTELPFHLATDASDVGLGAVLYQIDSNDKIKINGFMARALTKSERNYG
;
A
#
# COMPACT_ATOMS: atom_id res chain seq x y z
N ARG A 1 -2.30 -28.88 -1.83
CA ARG A 1 -0.82 -28.70 -1.90
C ARG A 1 -0.24 -29.09 -0.55
N VAL A 2 0.95 -29.70 -0.52
CA VAL A 2 1.61 -30.10 0.74
C VAL A 2 2.06 -28.85 1.50
N GLN A 3 2.02 -28.92 2.84
CA GLN A 3 2.57 -27.90 3.72
C GLN A 3 4.08 -27.74 3.47
N TYR A 4 4.57 -26.50 3.39
CA TYR A 4 6.00 -26.26 3.30
C TYR A 4 6.69 -26.62 4.62
N ASN A 5 7.92 -27.10 4.55
CA ASN A 5 8.73 -27.31 5.74
C ASN A 5 8.91 -25.98 6.48
N ILE A 6 8.42 -25.94 7.72
CA ILE A 6 8.58 -24.80 8.63
C ILE A 6 9.76 -25.12 9.54
N ALA A 7 10.73 -24.19 9.63
CA ALA A 7 11.87 -24.33 10.52
C ALA A 7 11.39 -24.57 11.97
N ASP A 8 12.04 -25.48 12.70
CA ASP A 8 11.61 -25.90 14.04
C ASP A 8 11.46 -24.72 15.01
N THR A 9 12.36 -23.73 14.92
CA THR A 9 12.32 -22.49 15.71
C THR A 9 11.06 -21.65 15.49
N LEU A 10 10.33 -21.87 14.39
CA LEU A 10 9.14 -21.11 14.02
C LEU A 10 7.85 -21.90 14.22
N LYS A 11 7.92 -23.21 14.47
CA LYS A 11 6.73 -24.05 14.73
C LYS A 11 5.91 -23.55 15.93
N PRO A 12 6.50 -23.20 17.10
CA PRO A 12 5.73 -22.70 18.23
C PRO A 12 4.92 -21.44 17.91
N LYS A 13 5.47 -20.56 17.05
CA LYS A 13 4.78 -19.34 16.61
C LYS A 13 3.56 -19.64 15.75
N VAL A 14 3.66 -20.65 14.88
CA VAL A 14 2.54 -21.11 14.06
C VAL A 14 1.46 -21.71 14.96
N ASP A 15 1.84 -22.58 15.90
CA ASP A 15 0.90 -23.18 16.86
C ASP A 15 0.16 -22.13 17.70
N GLU A 16 0.89 -21.16 18.27
CA GLU A 16 0.30 -20.06 19.04
C GLU A 16 -0.71 -19.27 18.19
N THR A 17 -0.37 -18.99 16.93
CA THR A 17 -1.24 -18.26 16.01
C THR A 17 -2.48 -19.05 15.63
N VAL A 18 -2.33 -20.35 15.32
CA VAL A 18 -3.43 -21.25 14.97
C VAL A 18 -4.36 -21.43 16.15
N LYS A 19 -3.82 -21.63 17.37
CA LYS A 19 -4.61 -21.68 18.60
C LYS A 19 -5.40 -20.39 18.80
N LYS A 20 -4.76 -19.22 18.66
CA LYS A 20 -5.43 -17.93 18.74
C LYS A 20 -6.55 -17.78 17.70
N TRP A 21 -6.33 -18.20 16.46
CA TRP A 21 -7.38 -18.17 15.44
C TRP A 21 -8.54 -19.11 15.78
N LEU A 22 -8.27 -20.27 16.37
CA LEU A 22 -9.28 -21.23 16.79
C LEU A 22 -10.12 -20.66 17.95
N ASP A 23 -9.45 -20.11 18.97
CA ASP A 23 -10.08 -19.49 20.14
C ASP A 23 -10.94 -18.28 19.74
N GLN A 24 -10.52 -17.53 18.72
CA GLN A 24 -11.26 -16.40 18.15
C GLN A 24 -12.36 -16.81 17.15
N GLY A 25 -12.51 -18.11 16.87
CA GLY A 25 -13.48 -18.61 15.89
C GLY A 25 -13.20 -18.23 14.44
N ILE A 26 -11.99 -17.75 14.13
CA ILE A 26 -11.54 -17.38 12.77
C ILE A 26 -11.36 -18.63 11.90
N ILE A 27 -10.91 -19.73 12.53
CA ILE A 27 -10.76 -21.04 11.90
C ILE A 27 -11.57 -22.09 12.66
N THR A 28 -11.70 -23.27 12.06
CA THR A 28 -12.23 -24.47 12.70
C THR A 28 -11.54 -25.71 12.15
N ARG A 29 -11.63 -26.84 12.85
CA ARG A 29 -11.15 -28.12 12.31
C ARG A 29 -11.96 -28.50 11.09
N VAL A 30 -11.30 -29.05 10.07
CA VAL A 30 -12.01 -29.55 8.88
C VAL A 30 -12.88 -30.74 9.28
N PRO A 31 -14.21 -30.68 9.08
CA PRO A 31 -15.08 -31.83 9.36
C PRO A 31 -14.77 -33.03 8.47
N SER A 32 -15.07 -34.24 8.94
CA SER A 32 -14.89 -35.47 8.15
C SER A 32 -15.85 -35.59 6.95
N ASN A 33 -16.92 -34.80 6.93
CA ASN A 33 -17.97 -34.84 5.90
C ASN A 33 -17.82 -33.78 4.79
N VAL A 34 -16.71 -33.02 4.75
CA VAL A 34 -16.44 -32.05 3.68
C VAL A 34 -15.26 -32.48 2.81
N ASP A 35 -15.16 -31.92 1.61
CA ASP A 35 -14.04 -32.18 0.70
C ASP A 35 -12.70 -31.70 1.30
N ASN A 36 -11.89 -32.66 1.75
CA ASN A 36 -10.61 -32.45 2.42
C ASN A 36 -9.40 -32.42 1.45
N ARG A 37 -9.63 -32.49 0.13
CA ARG A 37 -8.56 -32.46 -0.88
C ARG A 37 -7.89 -31.09 -1.01
N TRP A 38 -8.57 -30.05 -0.54
CA TRP A 38 -8.02 -28.70 -0.50
C TRP A 38 -6.97 -28.59 0.60
N ASN A 39 -5.82 -28.02 0.27
CA ASN A 39 -4.81 -27.71 1.26
C ASN A 39 -3.88 -26.60 0.75
N SER A 40 -3.85 -25.49 1.46
CA SER A 40 -2.99 -24.34 1.23
C SER A 40 -1.89 -24.33 2.28
N PRO A 41 -0.61 -24.25 1.90
CA PRO A 41 0.45 -24.18 2.89
C PRO A 41 0.41 -22.84 3.64
N LEU A 42 0.74 -22.87 4.92
CA LEU A 42 1.10 -21.69 5.68
C LEU A 42 2.54 -21.27 5.34
N THR A 43 2.72 -19.96 5.18
CA THR A 43 4.00 -19.28 4.98
C THR A 43 4.22 -18.29 6.12
N LEU A 44 5.47 -17.89 6.36
CA LEU A 44 5.80 -16.96 7.43
C LEU A 44 6.31 -15.66 6.84
N ALA A 45 5.42 -14.67 6.75
CA ALA A 45 5.75 -13.36 6.23
C ALA A 45 6.48 -12.54 7.31
N PRO A 46 7.60 -11.87 6.98
CA PRO A 46 8.28 -11.02 7.94
C PRO A 46 7.40 -9.82 8.31
N LYS A 47 7.37 -9.48 9.59
CA LYS A 47 6.62 -8.36 10.15
C LYS A 47 7.60 -7.29 10.62
N LYS A 48 7.37 -6.07 10.17
CA LYS A 48 8.11 -4.88 10.63
C LYS A 48 7.39 -4.24 11.82
N ASP A 49 8.15 -3.64 12.73
CA ASP A 49 7.63 -2.74 13.75
C ASP A 49 7.38 -1.32 13.19
N SER A 50 6.94 -0.40 14.05
CA SER A 50 6.71 1.02 13.71
C SER A 50 7.98 1.74 13.25
N SER A 51 9.15 1.22 13.60
CA SER A 51 10.47 1.73 13.23
C SER A 51 11.00 1.11 11.93
N GLY A 52 10.25 0.19 11.31
CA GLY A 52 10.60 -0.47 10.06
C GLY A 52 11.54 -1.68 10.21
N LYS A 53 11.90 -2.07 11.44
CA LYS A 53 12.77 -3.22 11.71
C LYS A 53 11.96 -4.51 11.71
N TYR A 54 12.51 -5.57 11.11
CA TYR A 54 11.91 -6.90 11.17
C TYR A 54 11.98 -7.43 12.61
N THR A 55 10.81 -7.61 13.22
CA THR A 55 10.70 -7.98 14.65
C THR A 55 10.01 -9.31 14.87
N ASP A 56 9.19 -9.75 13.92
CA ASP A 56 8.38 -10.96 14.10
C ASP A 56 8.08 -11.60 12.73
N LYS A 57 7.47 -12.78 12.74
CA LYS A 57 6.93 -13.43 11.54
C LYS A 57 5.45 -13.73 11.73
N ARG A 58 4.65 -13.48 10.70
CA ARG A 58 3.21 -13.72 10.68
C ARG A 58 2.90 -14.96 9.84
N PRO A 59 2.24 -15.97 10.41
CA PRO A 59 1.65 -17.05 9.61
C PRO A 59 0.60 -16.51 8.64
N CYS A 60 0.76 -16.83 7.37
CA CYS A 60 -0.10 -16.41 6.27
C CYS A 60 -0.43 -17.62 5.40
N LEU A 61 -1.70 -17.77 5.03
CA LEU A 61 -2.10 -18.76 4.02
C LEU A 61 -1.44 -18.42 2.67
N ASP A 62 -1.05 -19.42 1.88
CA ASP A 62 -0.72 -19.25 0.46
C ASP A 62 -1.93 -19.58 -0.43
N PRO A 63 -2.76 -18.57 -0.77
CA PRO A 63 -3.97 -18.78 -1.55
C PRO A 63 -3.72 -18.79 -3.06
N ARG A 64 -2.47 -18.81 -3.55
CA ARG A 64 -2.18 -18.67 -4.99
C ARG A 64 -2.95 -19.67 -5.86
N HIS A 65 -3.15 -20.89 -5.38
CA HIS A 65 -3.92 -21.90 -6.11
C HIS A 65 -5.44 -21.65 -6.07
N ILE A 66 -5.96 -21.15 -4.94
CA ILE A 66 -7.38 -20.74 -4.81
C ILE A 66 -7.65 -19.54 -5.72
N ASN A 67 -6.76 -18.55 -5.72
CA ASN A 67 -6.87 -17.31 -6.49
C ASN A 67 -6.96 -17.51 -8.00
N ARG A 68 -6.52 -18.66 -8.54
CA ARG A 68 -6.69 -19.00 -9.96
C ARG A 68 -8.15 -19.25 -10.34
N TYR A 69 -8.97 -19.67 -9.39
CA TYR A 69 -10.39 -19.96 -9.59
C TYR A 69 -11.31 -18.80 -9.17
N LEU A 70 -10.79 -17.82 -8.45
CA LEU A 70 -11.57 -16.67 -7.99
C LEU A 70 -11.65 -15.62 -9.10
N LYS A 71 -12.88 -15.18 -9.38
CA LYS A 71 -13.12 -14.01 -10.23
C LYS A 71 -12.61 -12.75 -9.54
N GLU A 72 -12.06 -11.82 -10.31
CA GLU A 72 -11.69 -10.50 -9.80
C GLU A 72 -12.93 -9.71 -9.42
N ASP A 73 -12.84 -9.03 -8.28
CA ASP A 73 -13.82 -8.03 -7.87
C ASP A 73 -13.30 -6.68 -8.35
N GLN A 74 -14.01 -6.10 -9.33
CA GLN A 74 -13.61 -4.87 -10.03
C GLN A 74 -14.03 -3.59 -9.28
N PHE A 75 -14.35 -3.66 -7.98
CA PHE A 75 -14.60 -2.43 -7.22
C PHE A 75 -13.34 -1.56 -7.24
N PRO A 76 -13.44 -0.29 -7.67
CA PRO A 76 -12.27 0.56 -7.80
C PRO A 76 -11.69 0.87 -6.43
N LEU A 77 -10.37 0.75 -6.32
CA LEU A 77 -9.64 1.34 -5.19
C LEU A 77 -9.45 2.83 -5.47
N PRO A 78 -9.65 3.70 -4.47
CA PRO A 78 -9.47 5.13 -4.65
C PRO A 78 -8.02 5.44 -5.01
N LYS A 79 -7.81 6.43 -5.89
CA LYS A 79 -6.45 6.86 -6.20
C LYS A 79 -5.90 7.64 -5.00
N ILE A 80 -4.61 7.46 -4.73
CA ILE A 80 -3.93 8.15 -3.62
C ILE A 80 -4.05 9.67 -3.78
N SER A 81 -3.95 10.17 -5.01
CA SER A 81 -4.15 11.59 -5.32
C SER A 81 -5.55 12.08 -4.94
N GLU A 82 -6.59 11.28 -5.13
CA GLU A 82 -7.97 11.63 -4.78
C GLU A 82 -8.13 11.70 -3.25
N ILE A 83 -7.48 10.80 -2.51
CA ILE A 83 -7.42 10.86 -1.05
C ILE A 83 -6.74 12.16 -0.60
N PHE A 84 -5.59 12.52 -1.16
CA PHE A 84 -4.89 13.76 -0.77
C PHE A 84 -5.67 15.03 -1.09
N VAL A 85 -6.44 15.04 -2.19
CA VAL A 85 -7.35 16.16 -2.50
C VAL A 85 -8.42 16.31 -1.41
N LYS A 86 -8.98 15.22 -0.88
CA LYS A 86 -9.92 15.28 0.25
C LYS A 86 -9.27 15.85 1.52
N LEU A 87 -8.00 15.54 1.75
CA LEU A 87 -7.26 15.95 2.94
C LEU A 87 -6.70 17.39 2.86
N LYS A 88 -6.91 18.11 1.76
CA LYS A 88 -6.20 19.37 1.45
C LYS A 88 -6.42 20.51 2.45
N ASP A 89 -7.57 20.55 3.10
CA ASP A 89 -7.96 21.62 4.02
C ASP A 89 -7.84 21.22 5.50
N ALA A 90 -7.49 19.96 5.76
CA ALA A 90 -7.40 19.47 7.11
C ALA A 90 -6.16 20.01 7.84
N VAL A 91 -6.30 20.21 9.14
CA VAL A 91 -5.20 20.59 10.05
C VAL A 91 -4.96 19.54 11.12
N VAL A 92 -5.91 18.63 11.30
CA VAL A 92 -5.88 17.56 12.28
C VAL A 92 -6.42 16.26 11.67
N TYR A 93 -5.75 15.17 12.01
CA TYR A 93 -6.00 13.86 11.46
C TYR A 93 -6.06 12.79 12.57
N THR A 94 -6.89 11.78 12.37
CA THR A 94 -6.90 10.55 13.16
C THR A 94 -6.81 9.38 12.21
N THR A 95 -5.89 8.44 12.45
CA THR A 95 -5.78 7.19 11.69
C THR A 95 -6.23 6.03 12.56
N LEU A 96 -7.20 5.26 12.08
CA LEU A 96 -7.72 4.07 12.78
C LEU A 96 -7.23 2.80 12.08
N ASP A 97 -6.73 1.84 12.88
CA ASP A 97 -6.31 0.49 12.42
C ASP A 97 -7.37 -0.52 12.89
N LEU A 98 -7.86 -1.35 11.97
CA LEU A 98 -8.83 -2.40 12.26
C LEU A 98 -8.14 -3.71 12.66
N THR A 99 -8.60 -4.32 13.76
CA THR A 99 -8.07 -5.60 14.22
C THR A 99 -8.54 -6.72 13.29
N ASN A 100 -7.60 -7.37 12.60
CA ASN A 100 -7.84 -8.57 11.78
C ASN A 100 -9.01 -8.37 10.78
N ALA A 101 -9.05 -7.21 10.13
CA ALA A 101 -10.19 -6.72 9.36
C ALA A 101 -10.78 -7.75 8.38
N PHE A 102 -9.93 -8.43 7.61
CA PHE A 102 -10.39 -9.44 6.64
C PHE A 102 -10.99 -10.70 7.29
N HIS A 103 -10.50 -11.12 8.45
CA HIS A 103 -11.06 -12.29 9.15
C HIS A 103 -12.48 -12.06 9.66
N ARG A 104 -12.96 -10.81 9.68
CA ARG A 104 -14.36 -10.50 10.00
C ARG A 104 -15.31 -10.74 8.84
N PHE A 105 -14.80 -10.92 7.61
CA PHE A 105 -15.62 -11.19 6.43
C PHE A 105 -15.87 -12.69 6.34
N PRO A 106 -17.09 -13.18 6.61
CA PRO A 106 -17.37 -14.60 6.62
C PRO A 106 -17.23 -15.18 5.21
N ILE A 107 -16.62 -16.36 5.13
CA ILE A 107 -16.63 -17.18 3.94
C ILE A 107 -17.93 -17.99 3.97
N HIS A 108 -18.65 -17.97 2.84
CA HIS A 108 -19.85 -18.77 2.65
C HIS A 108 -19.59 -20.25 3.06
N PRO A 109 -20.35 -20.85 4.00
CA PRO A 109 -19.98 -22.13 4.62
C PRO A 109 -19.61 -23.27 3.65
N PRO A 110 -20.36 -23.47 2.54
CA PRO A 110 -19.99 -24.46 1.51
C PRO A 110 -18.65 -24.24 0.80
N HIS A 111 -17.95 -23.12 1.03
CA HIS A 111 -16.65 -22.80 0.43
C HIS A 111 -15.52 -22.69 1.44
N GLN A 112 -15.80 -22.78 2.75
CA GLN A 112 -14.78 -22.70 3.80
C GLN A 112 -13.69 -23.75 3.63
N HIS A 113 -14.07 -25.00 3.32
CA HIS A 113 -13.14 -26.11 3.09
C HIS A 113 -12.06 -25.82 2.03
N LYS A 114 -12.35 -24.95 1.05
CA LYS A 114 -11.39 -24.56 0.00
C LYS A 114 -10.19 -23.78 0.56
N THR A 115 -10.33 -23.21 1.75
CA THR A 115 -9.27 -22.50 2.48
C THR A 115 -8.51 -23.38 3.46
N ALA A 116 -8.72 -24.70 3.40
CA ALA A 116 -8.08 -25.63 4.32
C ALA A 116 -6.54 -25.54 4.29
N PHE A 117 -5.93 -25.77 5.44
CA PHE A 117 -4.48 -25.85 5.63
C PHE A 117 -4.16 -26.87 6.72
N THR A 118 -2.95 -27.44 6.65
CA THR A 118 -2.42 -28.33 7.69
C THR A 118 -1.52 -27.52 8.62
N SER A 119 -1.78 -27.54 9.92
CA SER A 119 -0.92 -26.91 10.92
C SER A 119 0.27 -27.82 11.27
N VAL A 120 1.20 -27.31 12.08
CA VAL A 120 2.41 -28.06 12.47
C VAL A 120 2.13 -29.21 13.45
N ASP A 121 0.94 -29.23 14.07
CA ASP A 121 0.38 -30.34 14.84
C ASP A 121 -0.15 -31.51 13.96
N GLY A 122 -0.09 -31.37 12.63
CA GLY A 122 -0.60 -32.34 11.67
C GLY A 122 -2.11 -32.29 11.44
N MET A 123 -2.85 -31.45 12.17
CA MET A 123 -4.29 -31.31 12.04
C MET A 123 -4.65 -30.37 10.89
N GLN A 124 -5.77 -30.66 10.22
CA GLN A 124 -6.30 -29.81 9.17
C GLN A 124 -7.35 -28.84 9.71
N TYR A 125 -7.19 -27.57 9.38
CA TYR A 125 -8.11 -26.49 9.75
C TYR A 125 -8.59 -25.77 8.49
N MET A 126 -9.75 -25.12 8.56
CA MET A 126 -10.28 -24.25 7.52
C MET A 126 -10.69 -22.90 8.09
N PHE A 127 -10.61 -21.84 7.28
CA PHE A 127 -11.04 -20.52 7.67
C PHE A 127 -12.56 -20.35 7.58
N LYS A 128 -13.15 -19.78 8.63
CA LYS A 128 -14.51 -19.24 8.65
C LYS A 128 -14.55 -17.80 8.14
N GLY A 129 -13.54 -17.02 8.48
CA GLY A 129 -13.35 -15.64 8.02
C GLY A 129 -12.25 -15.52 6.97
N CYS A 130 -12.37 -14.61 6.01
CA CYS A 130 -11.45 -14.50 4.88
C CYS A 130 -9.98 -14.38 5.33
N PRO A 131 -9.09 -15.32 4.95
CA PRO A 131 -7.66 -15.18 5.18
C PRO A 131 -7.07 -14.08 4.29
N PHE A 132 -5.97 -13.49 4.77
CA PHE A 132 -5.18 -12.56 3.96
C PHE A 132 -4.68 -13.24 2.67
N GLY A 133 -4.66 -12.46 1.59
CA GLY A 133 -4.15 -12.89 0.28
C GLY A 133 -5.20 -13.44 -0.69
N LEU A 134 -6.45 -13.64 -0.28
CA LEU A 134 -7.53 -13.95 -1.22
C LEU A 134 -7.74 -12.78 -2.20
N LYS A 135 -7.68 -13.05 -3.50
CA LYS A 135 -7.70 -12.03 -4.57
C LYS A 135 -8.81 -10.97 -4.45
N PRO A 136 -10.10 -11.32 -4.18
CA PRO A 136 -11.17 -10.33 -4.16
C PRO A 136 -11.35 -9.59 -2.83
N ILE A 137 -10.61 -9.96 -1.76
CA ILE A 137 -10.95 -9.47 -0.41
C ILE A 137 -10.75 -7.97 -0.26
N SER A 138 -9.67 -7.41 -0.85
CA SER A 138 -9.38 -5.97 -0.75
C SER A 138 -10.45 -5.12 -1.43
N SER A 139 -10.89 -5.47 -2.63
CA SER A 139 -11.96 -4.74 -3.34
C SER A 139 -13.30 -4.87 -2.63
N LYS A 140 -13.64 -6.06 -2.10
CA LYS A 140 -14.84 -6.26 -1.28
C LYS A 140 -14.80 -5.44 0.01
N PHE A 141 -13.64 -5.36 0.66
CA PHE A 141 -13.45 -4.58 1.86
C PHE A 141 -13.58 -3.08 1.58
N GLN A 142 -12.93 -2.60 0.52
CA GLN A 142 -13.06 -1.22 0.06
C GLN A 142 -14.52 -0.86 -0.22
N ARG A 143 -15.28 -1.76 -0.87
CA ARG A 143 -16.70 -1.56 -1.12
C ARG A 143 -17.49 -1.37 0.18
N VAL A 144 -17.21 -2.17 1.21
CA VAL A 144 -17.85 -2.00 2.53
C VAL A 144 -17.49 -0.64 3.13
N MET A 145 -16.21 -0.27 3.15
CA MET A 145 -15.79 1.04 3.65
C MET A 145 -16.43 2.20 2.88
N THR A 146 -16.53 2.09 1.55
CA THR A 146 -17.21 3.08 0.73
C THR A 146 -18.71 3.13 1.05
N THR A 147 -19.39 1.99 1.23
CA THR A 147 -20.80 1.98 1.63
C THR A 147 -21.04 2.67 2.97
N LEU A 148 -20.14 2.47 3.95
CA LEU A 148 -20.24 3.09 5.27
C LEU A 148 -20.01 4.61 5.22
N PHE A 149 -18.96 5.05 4.50
CA PHE A 149 -18.47 6.43 4.62
C PHE A 149 -18.69 7.31 3.39
N SER A 150 -19.35 6.82 2.33
CA SER A 150 -19.61 7.64 1.13
C SER A 150 -20.75 8.64 1.29
N LYS A 151 -21.63 8.44 2.28
CA LYS A 151 -22.79 9.30 2.53
C LYS A 151 -22.47 10.38 3.54
N GLU A 152 -23.24 11.45 3.50
CA GLU A 152 -23.26 12.44 4.57
C GLU A 152 -23.64 11.78 5.91
N PRO A 153 -23.01 12.19 7.02
CA PRO A 153 -22.03 13.28 7.12
C PRO A 153 -20.57 12.87 6.84
N PHE A 154 -20.29 11.56 6.74
CA PHE A 154 -18.93 11.01 6.72
C PHE A 154 -18.10 11.39 5.50
N HIS A 155 -18.73 11.58 4.34
CA HIS A 155 -18.05 11.87 3.07
C HIS A 155 -17.03 13.02 3.17
N ASN A 156 -17.34 14.01 4.00
CA ASN A 156 -16.61 15.26 4.14
C ASN A 156 -15.44 15.22 5.14
N PHE A 157 -15.32 14.16 5.95
CA PHE A 157 -14.28 14.07 6.97
C PHE A 157 -13.69 12.67 7.13
N VAL A 158 -14.05 11.70 6.27
CA VAL A 158 -13.49 10.35 6.26
C VAL A 158 -12.93 10.00 4.88
N ALA A 159 -11.71 9.48 4.86
CA ALA A 159 -11.08 8.86 3.71
C ALA A 159 -10.66 7.44 4.06
N THR A 160 -10.88 6.50 3.16
CA THR A 160 -10.55 5.09 3.37
C THR A 160 -9.73 4.54 2.22
N PHE A 161 -8.79 3.65 2.54
CA PHE A 161 -8.09 2.83 1.56
C PHE A 161 -7.96 1.41 2.13
N VAL A 162 -8.80 0.51 1.63
CA VAL A 162 -8.97 -0.85 2.14
C VAL A 162 -9.21 -0.81 3.66
N ASP A 163 -8.26 -1.22 4.50
CA ASP A 163 -8.35 -1.27 5.96
C ASP A 163 -7.86 0.01 6.65
N ASP A 164 -7.18 0.92 5.93
CA ASP A 164 -6.75 2.20 6.46
C ASP A 164 -7.93 3.19 6.48
N ILE A 165 -8.28 3.69 7.68
CA ILE A 165 -9.31 4.72 7.86
C ILE A 165 -8.66 5.99 8.38
N VAL A 166 -8.87 7.09 7.67
CA VAL A 166 -8.38 8.42 8.04
C VAL A 166 -9.54 9.36 8.24
N ILE A 167 -9.60 9.93 9.43
CA ILE A 167 -10.52 11.00 9.79
C ILE A 167 -9.74 12.30 9.72
N TYR A 168 -10.32 13.32 9.10
CA TYR A 168 -9.65 14.59 8.87
C TYR A 168 -10.59 15.75 9.16
N SER A 169 -10.08 16.85 9.70
CA SER A 169 -10.92 18.01 10.01
C SER A 169 -10.14 19.31 9.88
N THR A 170 -10.86 20.37 9.58
CA THR A 170 -10.31 21.72 9.41
C THR A 170 -9.92 22.36 10.74
N HIS A 171 -10.61 22.01 11.85
CA HIS A 171 -10.37 22.55 13.19
C HIS A 171 -10.44 21.43 14.26
N TYR A 172 -9.82 21.64 15.42
CA TYR A 172 -9.70 20.61 16.47
C TYR A 172 -11.02 20.34 17.21
N GLU A 173 -11.83 21.39 17.38
CA GLU A 173 -13.06 21.38 18.17
C GLU A 173 -14.10 20.41 17.61
N ILE A 174 -14.19 20.34 16.27
CA ILE A 174 -15.10 19.41 15.59
C ILE A 174 -14.51 18.00 15.44
N HIS A 175 -13.18 17.86 15.50
CA HIS A 175 -12.50 16.60 15.19
C HIS A 175 -12.84 15.47 16.17
N ALA A 176 -13.04 15.80 17.45
CA ALA A 176 -13.48 14.83 18.45
C ALA A 176 -14.88 14.27 18.12
N LYS A 177 -15.79 15.14 17.66
CA LYS A 177 -17.15 14.74 17.23
C LYS A 177 -17.08 13.82 16.01
N HIS A 178 -16.32 14.20 14.99
CA HIS A 178 -16.10 13.36 13.80
C HIS A 178 -15.52 11.99 14.17
N THR A 179 -14.49 11.98 15.03
CA THR A 179 -13.87 10.75 15.50
C THR A 179 -14.86 9.83 16.19
N LYS A 180 -15.65 10.38 17.12
CA LYS A 180 -16.69 9.61 17.81
C LYS A 180 -17.69 9.02 16.82
N MET A 181 -18.21 9.81 15.88
CA MET A 181 -19.19 9.35 14.89
C MET A 181 -18.67 8.17 14.07
N VAL A 182 -17.40 8.19 13.67
CA VAL A 182 -16.80 7.10 12.90
C VAL A 182 -16.62 5.85 13.76
N ILE A 183 -16.19 5.99 15.01
CA ILE A 183 -16.06 4.84 15.93
C ILE A 183 -17.41 4.21 16.20
N ASP A 184 -18.44 5.01 16.42
CA ASP A 184 -19.82 4.54 16.63
C ASP A 184 -20.31 3.76 15.39
N GLU A 185 -20.09 4.30 14.18
CA GLU A 185 -20.46 3.64 12.92
C GLU A 185 -19.73 2.31 12.70
N LEU A 186 -18.42 2.26 12.98
CA LEU A 186 -17.66 1.01 12.93
C LEU A 186 -18.16 -0.02 13.95
N SER A 187 -18.54 0.44 15.14
CA SER A 187 -19.06 -0.41 16.21
C SER A 187 -20.42 -1.00 15.83
N ASN A 188 -21.30 -0.20 15.20
CA ASN A 188 -22.62 -0.64 14.71
C ASN A 188 -22.53 -1.81 13.72
N VAL A 189 -21.45 -1.87 12.95
CA VAL A 189 -21.20 -2.96 11.98
C VAL A 189 -20.20 -4.01 12.47
N ASN A 190 -19.94 -4.05 13.77
CA ASN A 190 -19.07 -5.03 14.43
C ASN A 190 -17.62 -5.04 13.93
N LEU A 191 -17.11 -3.89 13.49
CA LEU A 191 -15.69 -3.71 13.18
C LEU A 191 -14.94 -3.21 14.42
N THR A 192 -13.91 -3.96 14.82
CA THR A 192 -13.15 -3.68 16.03
C THR A 192 -11.85 -2.95 15.71
N LEU A 193 -11.58 -1.86 16.43
CA LEU A 193 -10.32 -1.14 16.34
C LEU A 193 -9.18 -1.89 17.03
N ASN A 194 -7.96 -1.54 16.67
CA ASN A 194 -6.74 -1.90 17.39
C ASN A 194 -6.18 -0.65 18.08
N PRO A 195 -6.53 -0.40 19.36
CA PRO A 195 -6.20 0.87 20.02
C PRO A 195 -4.70 1.19 20.02
N LYS A 196 -3.83 0.17 20.09
CA LYS A 196 -2.36 0.33 20.10
C LYS A 196 -1.79 0.87 18.80
N LYS A 197 -2.54 0.79 17.70
CA LYS A 197 -2.13 1.25 16.38
C LYS A 197 -2.98 2.41 15.85
N CYS A 198 -4.00 2.81 16.59
CA CYS A 198 -4.74 4.02 16.27
C CYS A 198 -3.93 5.23 16.73
N HIS A 199 -3.93 6.29 15.93
CA HIS A 199 -3.28 7.54 16.24
C HIS A 199 -4.30 8.67 16.15
N PHE A 200 -4.55 9.33 17.27
CA PHE A 200 -5.62 10.32 17.39
C PHE A 200 -5.07 11.76 17.35
N ALA A 201 -5.82 12.65 16.71
CA ALA A 201 -5.61 14.10 16.69
C ALA A 201 -4.16 14.55 16.38
N GLN A 202 -3.55 13.97 15.34
CA GLN A 202 -2.21 14.28 14.88
C GLN A 202 -2.22 15.43 13.85
N LYS A 203 -1.17 16.28 13.85
CA LYS A 203 -0.95 17.30 12.80
C LYS A 203 -0.36 16.71 11.51
N LYS A 204 0.25 15.53 11.65
CA LYS A 204 1.00 14.82 10.61
C LYS A 204 0.70 13.34 10.75
N ILE A 205 0.35 12.70 9.64
CA ILE A 205 0.10 11.26 9.57
C ILE A 205 0.91 10.63 8.46
N TYR A 206 1.07 9.30 8.55
CA TYR A 206 1.68 8.53 7.48
C TYR A 206 0.62 7.61 6.88
N LEU A 207 0.42 7.74 5.57
CA LEU A 207 -0.63 7.06 4.84
C LEU A 207 -0.11 6.60 3.48
N LEU A 208 -0.28 5.30 3.17
CA LEU A 208 0.06 4.73 1.85
C LEU A 208 1.49 4.99 1.37
N GLY A 209 2.45 5.13 2.29
CA GLY A 209 3.86 5.42 1.97
C GLY A 209 4.16 6.90 1.76
N PHE A 210 3.26 7.79 2.13
CA PHE A 210 3.44 9.23 2.15
C PHE A 210 3.25 9.77 3.56
N CYS A 211 3.85 10.92 3.80
CA CYS A 211 3.56 11.77 4.94
C CYS A 211 2.56 12.84 4.52
N VAL A 212 1.46 12.98 5.25
CA VAL A 212 0.45 14.03 5.05
C VAL A 212 0.48 14.96 6.26
N GLU A 213 0.64 16.25 6.00
CA GLU A 213 0.66 17.33 6.99
C GLU A 213 -0.50 18.29 6.74
N ALA A 214 -0.74 19.15 7.73
CA ALA A 214 -1.77 20.19 7.67
C ALA A 214 -1.72 21.00 6.36
N HIS A 215 -2.89 21.46 5.93
CA HIS A 215 -3.11 22.24 4.70
C HIS A 215 -2.68 21.52 3.42
N GLY A 216 -2.77 20.18 3.41
CA GLY A 216 -2.57 19.37 2.21
C GLY A 216 -1.12 19.29 1.76
N LYS A 217 -0.17 19.55 2.65
CA LYS A 217 1.26 19.40 2.36
C LYS A 217 1.63 17.92 2.48
N THR A 218 2.26 17.36 1.46
CA THR A 218 2.62 15.94 1.42
C THR A 218 4.07 15.72 1.06
N SER A 219 4.67 14.64 1.54
CA SER A 219 6.00 14.18 1.15
C SER A 219 6.07 12.66 1.14
N LEU A 220 7.17 12.09 0.65
CA LEU A 220 7.40 10.66 0.74
C LEU A 220 7.62 10.25 2.21
N ASP A 221 7.09 9.11 2.63
CA ASP A 221 7.37 8.58 3.97
C ASP A 221 8.84 8.17 4.07
N PRO A 222 9.66 8.86 4.89
CA PRO A 222 11.08 8.54 5.00
C PRO A 222 11.30 7.08 5.39
N ARG A 223 10.42 6.49 6.22
CA ARG A 223 10.53 5.09 6.65
C ARG A 223 10.36 4.10 5.50
N LYS A 224 9.63 4.48 4.45
CA LYS A 224 9.51 3.68 3.22
C LYS A 224 10.68 3.93 2.28
N VAL A 225 11.07 5.19 2.10
CA VAL A 225 12.18 5.58 1.23
C VAL A 225 13.53 5.08 1.76
N THR A 226 13.77 5.02 3.07
CA THR A 226 15.03 4.48 3.63
C THR A 226 15.25 3.02 3.21
N ASN A 227 14.20 2.20 3.07
CA ASN A 227 14.37 0.83 2.55
C ASN A 227 14.85 0.80 1.09
N THR A 228 14.70 1.91 0.34
CA THR A 228 15.23 2.02 -1.03
C THR A 228 16.73 2.30 -1.06
N GLN A 229 17.30 2.85 0.02
CA GLN A 229 18.76 3.03 0.12
C GLN A 229 19.49 1.70 0.25
N GLU A 230 18.91 0.80 1.02
CA GLU A 230 19.43 -0.56 1.22
C GLU A 230 19.02 -1.50 0.08
N TRP A 231 18.42 -0.97 -1.00
CA TRP A 231 17.97 -1.80 -2.11
C TRP A 231 19.17 -2.47 -2.80
N PRO A 232 19.17 -3.79 -2.98
CA PRO A 232 20.29 -4.49 -3.58
C PRO A 232 20.46 -4.10 -5.04
N VAL A 233 21.72 -4.01 -5.49
CA VAL A 233 22.05 -3.72 -6.89
C VAL A 233 21.37 -4.75 -7.81
N PRO A 234 20.57 -4.32 -8.80
CA PRO A 234 19.89 -5.21 -9.72
C PRO A 234 20.88 -6.08 -10.52
N THR A 235 20.73 -7.39 -10.42
CA THR A 235 21.54 -8.36 -11.18
C THR A 235 20.84 -8.95 -12.41
N THR A 236 19.53 -8.70 -12.57
CA THR A 236 18.70 -9.22 -13.66
C THR A 236 17.68 -8.17 -14.11
N GLY A 237 17.15 -8.30 -15.34
CA GLY A 237 16.07 -7.45 -15.82
C GLY A 237 14.83 -7.45 -14.91
N LYS A 238 14.50 -8.61 -14.30
CA LYS A 238 13.41 -8.72 -13.31
C LYS A 238 13.68 -7.88 -12.05
N HIS A 239 14.91 -7.83 -11.56
CA HIS A 239 15.27 -6.97 -10.43
C HIS A 239 15.12 -5.49 -10.79
N ILE A 240 15.49 -5.10 -12.02
CA ILE A 240 15.26 -3.73 -12.52
C ILE A 240 13.76 -3.42 -12.56
N GLN A 241 12.93 -4.31 -13.11
CA GLN A 241 11.48 -4.12 -13.18
C GLN A 241 10.86 -3.94 -11.78
N GLN A 242 11.31 -4.72 -10.79
CA GLN A 242 10.86 -4.58 -9.41
C GLN A 242 11.24 -3.22 -8.81
N PHE A 243 12.49 -2.79 -8.99
CA PHE A 243 12.95 -1.49 -8.51
C PHE A 243 12.21 -0.33 -9.20
N LEU A 244 12.15 -0.33 -10.53
CA LEU A 244 11.44 0.71 -11.29
C LEU A 244 9.94 0.73 -11.01
N GLY A 245 9.33 -0.41 -10.67
CA GLY A 245 7.94 -0.47 -10.21
C GLY A 245 7.72 0.34 -8.93
N LEU A 246 8.63 0.24 -7.97
CA LEU A 246 8.60 1.05 -6.74
C LEU A 246 8.87 2.53 -7.03
N VAL A 247 9.89 2.83 -7.84
CA VAL A 247 10.25 4.21 -8.22
C VAL A 247 9.07 4.91 -8.91
N ASN A 248 8.36 4.20 -9.79
CA ASN A 248 7.19 4.75 -10.47
C ASN A 248 6.02 5.06 -9.53
N TYR A 249 5.88 4.33 -8.42
CA TYR A 249 4.87 4.65 -7.40
C TYR A 249 5.05 6.05 -6.78
N PHE A 250 6.30 6.54 -6.73
CA PHE A 250 6.64 7.86 -6.18
C PHE A 250 6.95 8.91 -7.25
N ARG A 251 6.74 8.61 -8.54
CA ARG A 251 7.16 9.44 -9.68
C ARG A 251 6.70 10.89 -9.60
N ALA A 252 5.48 11.14 -9.09
CA ALA A 252 4.92 12.49 -9.00
C ALA A 252 5.70 13.43 -8.06
N TYR A 253 6.57 12.89 -7.19
CA TYR A 253 7.38 13.64 -6.23
C TYR A 253 8.82 13.86 -6.69
N VAL A 254 9.24 13.27 -7.80
CA VAL A 254 10.63 13.31 -8.24
C VAL A 254 10.74 13.98 -9.62
N PRO A 255 11.49 15.08 -9.73
CA PRO A 255 11.68 15.76 -11.01
C PRO A 255 12.49 14.88 -11.97
N LEU A 256 12.25 15.06 -13.27
CA LEU A 256 13.05 14.45 -14.35
C LEU A 256 13.17 12.91 -14.29
N MET A 257 12.18 12.24 -13.68
CA MET A 257 12.24 10.79 -13.47
C MET A 257 12.46 9.98 -14.76
N ALA A 258 11.94 10.44 -15.91
CA ALA A 258 12.15 9.77 -17.20
C ALA A 258 13.64 9.69 -17.58
N THR A 259 14.36 10.78 -17.38
CA THR A 259 15.80 10.87 -17.67
C THR A 259 16.58 10.03 -16.66
N LEU A 260 16.22 10.10 -15.37
CA LEU A 260 16.86 9.31 -14.32
C LEU A 260 16.71 7.80 -14.56
N THR A 261 15.52 7.32 -14.96
CA THR A 261 15.29 5.88 -15.14
C THR A 261 15.75 5.34 -16.49
N ALA A 262 16.03 6.19 -17.49
CA ALA A 262 16.35 5.76 -18.85
C ALA A 262 17.48 4.72 -18.94
N PRO A 263 18.62 4.84 -18.22
CA PRO A 263 19.68 3.83 -18.26
C PRO A 263 19.23 2.46 -17.74
N LEU A 264 18.36 2.42 -16.73
CA LEU A 264 17.83 1.17 -16.17
C LEU A 264 16.72 0.59 -17.06
N ASP A 265 15.83 1.44 -17.57
CA ASP A 265 14.76 1.04 -18.51
C ASP A 265 15.33 0.34 -19.74
N SER A 266 16.52 0.74 -20.21
CA SER A 266 17.19 0.10 -21.34
C SER A 266 17.52 -1.39 -21.12
N LEU A 267 17.69 -1.81 -19.85
CA LEU A 267 18.03 -3.18 -19.47
C LEU A 267 16.87 -3.96 -18.83
N ARG A 268 15.70 -3.34 -18.62
CA ARG A 268 14.61 -3.94 -17.84
C ARG A 268 14.06 -5.25 -18.42
N ASN A 269 14.16 -5.44 -19.74
CA ASN A 269 13.67 -6.62 -20.45
C ASN A 269 14.81 -7.62 -20.77
N HIS A 270 16.02 -7.39 -20.25
CA HIS A 270 17.14 -8.29 -20.47
C HIS A 270 16.90 -9.66 -19.82
N GLU A 271 17.13 -10.73 -20.59
CA GLU A 271 17.01 -12.10 -20.11
C GLU A 271 18.31 -12.58 -19.46
N GLY A 272 18.21 -13.23 -18.30
CA GLY A 272 19.38 -13.71 -17.56
C GLY A 272 20.11 -12.63 -16.75
N LYS A 273 21.37 -12.89 -16.40
CA LYS A 273 22.21 -11.99 -15.60
C LYS A 273 22.66 -10.80 -16.46
N LEU A 274 22.68 -9.61 -15.86
CA LEU A 274 23.12 -8.39 -16.55
C LEU A 274 24.63 -8.41 -16.85
N GLY A 275 25.45 -8.93 -15.93
CA GLY A 275 26.89 -9.07 -16.11
C GLY A 275 27.54 -7.76 -16.58
N SER A 276 28.27 -7.81 -17.68
CA SER A 276 28.95 -6.65 -18.29
C SER A 276 28.02 -5.56 -18.82
N LYS A 277 26.71 -5.81 -18.95
CA LYS A 277 25.75 -4.76 -19.35
C LYS A 277 25.41 -3.79 -18.21
N TRP A 278 25.64 -4.20 -16.95
CA TRP A 278 25.55 -3.27 -15.83
C TRP A 278 26.86 -2.50 -15.75
N THR A 279 26.87 -1.31 -16.35
CA THR A 279 28.06 -0.44 -16.38
C THR A 279 27.96 0.67 -15.33
N ASP A 280 29.00 1.50 -15.23
CA ASP A 280 29.00 2.68 -14.36
C ASP A 280 27.83 3.63 -14.65
N LEU A 281 27.34 3.67 -15.89
CA LEU A 281 26.16 4.45 -16.26
C LEU A 281 24.91 3.98 -15.50
N GLN A 282 24.66 2.67 -15.46
CA GLN A 282 23.52 2.11 -14.74
C GLN A 282 23.70 2.21 -13.24
N GLN A 283 24.91 1.98 -12.74
CA GLN A 283 25.21 2.13 -11.32
C GLN A 283 24.95 3.57 -10.84
N LYS A 284 25.44 4.57 -11.58
CA LYS A 284 25.22 5.98 -11.28
C LYS A 284 23.74 6.35 -11.35
N ALA A 285 23.02 5.89 -12.37
CA ALA A 285 21.58 6.13 -12.46
C ALA A 285 20.81 5.49 -11.29
N PHE A 286 21.16 4.27 -10.88
CA PHE A 286 20.56 3.60 -9.73
C PHE A 286 20.75 4.39 -8.43
N GLU A 287 21.97 4.87 -8.14
CA GLU A 287 22.23 5.69 -6.95
C GLU A 287 21.53 7.06 -7.04
N ASN A 288 21.58 7.73 -8.19
CA ASN A 288 20.89 9.01 -8.38
C ASN A 288 19.38 8.91 -8.15
N ILE A 289 18.74 7.82 -8.59
CA ILE A 289 17.31 7.58 -8.32
C ILE A 289 17.05 7.43 -6.83
N LYS A 290 17.90 6.69 -6.11
CA LYS A 290 17.78 6.48 -4.66
C LYS A 290 17.94 7.80 -3.91
N GLU A 291 18.92 8.62 -4.28
CA GLU A 291 19.12 9.96 -3.72
C GLU A 291 17.94 10.89 -4.01
N ALA A 292 17.43 10.89 -5.25
CA ALA A 292 16.30 11.71 -5.66
C ALA A 292 15.00 11.38 -4.88
N LEU A 293 14.80 10.12 -4.50
CA LEU A 293 13.69 9.73 -3.63
C LEU A 293 13.84 10.28 -2.20
N ILE A 294 15.06 10.36 -1.66
CA ILE A 294 15.31 10.95 -0.33
C ILE A 294 15.09 12.45 -0.36
N GLN A 295 15.66 13.10 -1.38
CA GLN A 295 15.63 14.55 -1.53
C GLN A 295 14.33 15.04 -2.18
N ALA A 296 13.32 14.16 -2.31
CA ALA A 296 12.04 14.51 -2.89
C ALA A 296 11.40 15.68 -2.12
N PRO A 297 11.03 16.77 -2.80
CA PRO A 297 10.45 17.93 -2.13
C PRO A 297 9.05 17.61 -1.60
N TYR A 298 8.56 18.52 -0.74
CA TYR A 298 7.15 18.54 -0.39
C TYR A 298 6.32 18.96 -1.59
N LEU A 299 5.17 18.31 -1.75
CA LEU A 299 4.11 18.76 -2.64
C LEU A 299 3.00 19.42 -1.84
N ASN A 300 2.26 20.28 -2.52
CA ASN A 300 1.10 20.98 -1.98
C ASN A 300 -0.14 20.54 -2.75
N ALA A 301 -1.21 20.23 -2.02
CA ALA A 301 -2.49 19.94 -2.64
C ALA A 301 -2.95 21.12 -3.52
N PRO A 302 -3.49 20.83 -4.72
CA PRO A 302 -3.92 21.86 -5.66
C PRO A 302 -5.08 22.70 -5.11
N ARG A 303 -5.00 24.01 -5.33
CA ARG A 303 -5.98 25.02 -4.94
C ARG A 303 -6.72 25.51 -6.18
N THR A 304 -7.99 25.13 -6.35
CA THR A 304 -8.76 25.44 -7.57
C THR A 304 -8.99 26.93 -7.81
N GLU A 305 -8.86 27.72 -6.75
CA GLU A 305 -8.98 29.17 -6.71
C GLU A 305 -7.72 29.92 -7.16
N LEU A 306 -6.59 29.23 -7.31
CA LEU A 306 -5.32 29.81 -7.79
C LEU A 306 -5.01 29.35 -9.22
N PRO A 307 -4.40 30.21 -10.06
CA PRO A 307 -3.96 29.82 -11.39
C PRO A 307 -2.89 28.73 -11.32
N PHE A 308 -2.95 27.77 -12.23
CA PHE A 308 -1.90 26.77 -12.41
C PHE A 308 -0.83 27.29 -13.35
N HIS A 309 0.42 27.08 -12.97
CA HIS A 309 1.59 27.33 -13.81
C HIS A 309 2.25 26.00 -14.15
N LEU A 310 2.68 25.88 -15.40
CA LEU A 310 3.39 24.71 -15.90
C LEU A 310 4.74 25.16 -16.44
N ALA A 311 5.82 24.69 -15.84
CA ALA A 311 7.15 24.81 -16.44
C ALA A 311 7.52 23.47 -17.05
N THR A 312 7.93 23.48 -18.31
CA THR A 312 8.26 22.28 -19.09
C THR A 312 9.66 22.41 -19.66
N ASP A 313 10.36 21.29 -19.74
CA ASP A 313 11.64 21.18 -20.41
C ASP A 313 11.71 19.85 -21.17
N ALA A 314 12.53 19.80 -22.22
CA ALA A 314 12.67 18.65 -23.09
C ALA A 314 14.15 18.41 -23.43
N SER A 315 14.48 17.14 -23.56
CA SER A 315 15.78 16.65 -24.03
C SER A 315 15.56 15.57 -25.07
N ASP A 316 16.62 15.16 -25.76
CA ASP A 316 16.62 14.07 -26.76
C ASP A 316 16.11 12.73 -26.20
N VAL A 317 16.05 12.58 -24.87
CA VAL A 317 15.66 11.34 -24.20
C VAL A 317 14.25 11.42 -23.62
N GLY A 318 13.81 12.60 -23.18
CA GLY A 318 12.58 12.73 -22.41
C GLY A 318 12.11 14.16 -22.15
N LEU A 319 10.84 14.24 -21.77
CA LEU A 319 10.13 15.45 -21.33
C LEU A 319 10.07 15.49 -19.80
N GLY A 320 10.24 16.68 -19.24
CA GLY A 320 10.00 17.01 -17.85
C GLY A 320 9.00 18.15 -17.72
N ALA A 321 8.18 18.11 -16.69
CA ALA A 321 7.31 19.22 -16.32
C ALA A 321 7.12 19.29 -14.81
N VAL A 322 6.95 20.51 -14.31
CA VAL A 322 6.53 20.79 -12.94
C VAL A 322 5.26 21.62 -12.97
N LEU A 323 4.23 21.12 -12.28
CA LEU A 323 2.99 21.84 -12.04
C LEU A 323 3.10 22.54 -10.69
N TYR A 324 2.87 23.85 -10.67
CA TYR A 324 2.95 24.66 -9.46
C TYR A 324 1.93 25.79 -9.45
N GLN A 325 1.70 26.35 -8.27
CA GLN A 325 0.85 27.51 -8.04
C GLN A 325 1.62 28.56 -7.24
N ILE A 326 1.24 29.83 -7.37
CA ILE A 326 1.80 30.93 -6.59
C ILE A 326 0.74 31.33 -5.56
N ASP A 327 1.09 31.30 -4.27
CA ASP A 327 0.16 31.71 -3.21
C ASP A 327 0.06 33.24 -3.08
N SER A 328 -0.83 33.72 -2.22
CA SER A 328 -1.05 35.16 -1.98
C SER A 328 0.15 35.91 -1.41
N ASN A 329 1.24 35.22 -1.05
CA ASN A 329 2.48 35.79 -0.56
C ASN A 329 3.63 35.61 -1.56
N ASP A 330 3.31 35.42 -2.85
CA ASP A 330 4.25 35.18 -3.95
C ASP A 330 5.15 33.95 -3.76
N LYS A 331 4.72 32.96 -2.96
CA LYS A 331 5.48 31.72 -2.76
C LYS A 331 5.03 30.63 -3.71
N ILE A 332 6.00 30.05 -4.41
CA ILE A 332 5.80 28.86 -5.26
C ILE A 332 5.41 27.65 -4.40
N LYS A 333 4.31 27.00 -4.77
CA LYS A 333 3.80 25.74 -4.23
C LYS A 333 3.84 24.68 -5.32
N ILE A 334 4.72 23.70 -5.19
CA ILE A 334 4.84 22.61 -6.16
C ILE A 334 3.68 21.65 -5.94
N ASN A 335 2.86 21.39 -6.96
CA ASN A 335 1.74 20.45 -6.88
C ASN A 335 2.13 19.05 -7.37
N GLY A 336 3.12 18.95 -8.24
CA GLY A 336 3.66 17.66 -8.68
C GLY A 336 4.57 17.78 -9.90
N PHE A 337 5.28 16.68 -10.17
CA PHE A 337 6.13 16.53 -11.33
C PHE A 337 5.52 15.54 -12.32
N MET A 338 5.75 15.80 -13.59
CA MET A 338 5.48 14.86 -14.67
C MET A 338 6.77 14.65 -15.46
N ALA A 339 7.04 13.40 -15.81
CA ALA A 339 8.16 13.10 -16.69
C ALA A 339 7.77 11.95 -17.60
N ARG A 340 8.13 12.03 -18.88
CA ARG A 340 7.83 11.00 -19.88
C ARG A 340 9.01 10.81 -20.82
N ALA A 341 9.39 9.57 -21.08
CA ALA A 341 10.38 9.28 -22.11
C ALA A 341 9.78 9.58 -23.50
N LEU A 342 10.61 10.13 -24.39
CA LEU A 342 10.20 10.29 -25.79
C LEU A 342 10.05 8.91 -26.44
N THR A 343 8.97 8.74 -27.20
CA THR A 343 8.76 7.60 -28.09
C THR A 343 9.83 7.55 -29.18
N LYS A 344 9.99 6.40 -29.83
CA LYS A 344 10.97 6.26 -30.93
C LYS A 344 10.75 7.31 -32.02
N SER A 345 9.50 7.59 -32.37
CA SER A 345 9.15 8.58 -33.38
C SER A 345 9.48 9.99 -32.90
N GLU A 346 9.14 10.35 -31.66
CA GLU A 346 9.40 11.69 -31.10
C GLU A 346 10.88 12.04 -31.04
N ARG A 347 11.77 11.06 -30.84
CA ARG A 347 13.23 11.27 -30.83
C ARG A 347 13.82 11.64 -32.19
N ASN A 348 13.08 11.42 -33.28
CA ASN A 348 13.56 11.67 -34.63
C ASN A 348 13.17 13.07 -35.16
N TYR A 349 12.42 13.85 -34.39
CA TYR A 349 11.98 15.20 -34.78
C TYR A 349 12.93 16.32 -34.29
N GLY A 350 14.03 15.95 -33.61
CA GLY A 350 15.02 16.87 -33.04
C GLY A 350 16.17 17.19 -33.99
#